data_AF-A0A968XQT8-F1
#
_entry.id   AF-A0A968XQT8-F1
#
_cell.length_a   1.000
_cell.length_b   1.000
_cell.length_c   1.000
_cell.angle_alpha   90.00
_cell.angle_beta   90.00
_cell.angle_gamma   90.00
#
_symmetry.space_group_name_H-M   'P 1'
#
loop_
_entity.id
_entity.type
_entity.pdbx_description
1 polymer ?
#
loop_
_entity_poly.entity_id
_entity_poly.type
_entity_poly.pdbx_seq_one_letter_code
_entity_poly.pdbx_strand_id
1 'polypeptide(L)'
;MSKPSRKAGRHFLQIPGPTPVPDRIIASMSKQILDHRGPEFQKLGQRVLANLKPLFKTEQPVIIFPASGTGAWEASLSNTLSPGDHVLMVETG
;
A
#
# COMPACT_ATOMS: atom_id res chain seq x y z
N MET A 1 28.27 -40.65 9.11
CA MET A 1 28.06 -39.21 8.83
C MET A 1 26.58 -39.00 8.55
N SER A 2 25.86 -38.22 9.36
CA SER A 2 24.44 -37.93 9.12
C SER A 2 24.29 -37.03 7.88
N LYS A 3 23.30 -37.32 7.02
CA LYS A 3 22.97 -36.44 5.89
C LYS A 3 22.65 -35.03 6.41
N PRO A 4 23.14 -33.96 5.78
CA PRO A 4 22.77 -32.61 6.18
C PRO A 4 21.26 -32.43 6.07
N SER A 5 20.67 -31.86 7.12
CA SER A 5 19.26 -31.47 7.16
C SER A 5 18.93 -30.59 5.95
N ARG A 6 17.84 -30.91 5.23
CA ARG A 6 17.38 -30.08 4.10
C ARG A 6 17.10 -28.67 4.61
N LYS A 7 17.78 -27.68 4.05
CA LYS A 7 17.43 -26.26 4.25
C LYS A 7 16.22 -25.96 3.37
N ALA A 8 15.08 -25.61 3.97
CA ALA A 8 13.93 -25.14 3.21
C ALA A 8 14.28 -23.84 2.48
N GLY A 9 13.63 -23.60 1.33
CA GLY A 9 13.77 -22.36 0.55
C GLY A 9 13.21 -21.14 1.27
N ARG A 10 13.01 -20.04 0.54
CA ARG A 10 12.34 -18.85 1.10
C ARG A 10 10.97 -19.24 1.66
N HIS A 11 10.63 -18.65 2.81
CA HIS A 11 9.29 -18.79 3.38
C HIS A 11 8.29 -18.03 2.50
N PHE A 12 7.23 -18.72 2.06
CA PHE A 12 6.14 -18.12 1.29
C PHE A 12 4.88 -18.09 2.14
N LEU A 13 4.28 -16.92 2.26
CA LEU A 13 2.98 -16.75 2.86
C LEU A 13 1.91 -17.24 1.88
N GLN A 14 1.27 -18.36 2.20
CA GLN A 14 0.16 -18.96 1.43
C GLN A 14 -1.20 -18.55 2.00
N ILE A 15 -1.29 -17.29 2.42
CA ILE A 15 -2.52 -16.66 2.93
C ILE A 15 -2.88 -15.50 1.99
N PRO A 16 -4.12 -14.97 2.02
CA PRO A 16 -4.58 -13.91 1.09
C PRO A 16 -3.77 -12.61 1.15
N GLY A 17 -2.95 -12.42 2.18
CA GLY A 17 -1.96 -11.35 2.27
C GLY A 17 -1.23 -11.37 3.60
N PRO A 18 -0.08 -10.69 3.71
CA PRO A 18 0.61 -9.94 2.66
C PRO A 18 1.33 -10.85 1.65
N THR A 19 1.71 -10.30 0.49
CA THR A 19 2.53 -11.00 -0.52
C THR A 19 4.02 -10.88 -0.21
N PRO A 20 4.88 -11.81 -0.68
CA PRO A 20 6.32 -11.68 -0.55
C PRO A 20 6.84 -10.38 -1.21
N VAL A 21 7.61 -9.60 -0.45
CA VAL A 21 8.16 -8.32 -0.94
C VAL A 21 9.45 -8.59 -1.74
N PRO A 22 9.57 -8.09 -2.99
CA PRO A 22 10.80 -8.26 -3.77
C PRO A 22 12.02 -7.63 -3.09
N ASP A 23 13.20 -8.26 -3.22
CA ASP A 23 14.43 -7.84 -2.54
C ASP A 23 14.80 -6.36 -2.81
N ARG A 24 14.56 -5.88 -4.04
CA ARG A 24 14.80 -4.46 -4.40
C ARG A 24 13.97 -3.46 -3.57
N ILE A 25 12.79 -3.86 -3.13
CA ILE A 25 11.88 -3.03 -2.34
C ILE A 25 12.34 -3.05 -0.88
N ILE A 26 12.69 -4.23 -0.34
CA ILE A 26 13.30 -4.36 0.99
C ILE A 26 14.55 -3.47 1.10
N ALA A 27 15.46 -3.57 0.13
CA ALA A 27 16.65 -2.72 0.08
C ALA A 27 16.34 -1.22 -0.02
N SER A 28 15.23 -0.85 -0.65
CA SER A 28 14.79 0.55 -0.72
C SER A 28 14.24 1.05 0.61
N MET A 29 13.60 0.20 1.42
CA MET A 29 13.09 0.53 2.75
C MET A 29 14.20 0.73 3.79
N SER A 30 15.39 0.17 3.56
CA SER A 30 16.56 0.34 4.44
C SER A 30 17.35 1.64 4.20
N LYS A 31 16.91 2.48 3.25
CA LYS A 31 17.57 3.77 2.97
C LYS A 31 17.27 4.79 4.07
N GLN A 32 18.14 5.80 4.19
CA GLN A 32 17.94 6.89 5.13
C GLN A 32 16.64 7.66 4.84
N ILE A 33 15.96 8.08 5.91
CA ILE A 33 14.72 8.85 5.85
C ILE A 33 14.93 10.15 5.06
N LEU A 34 13.95 10.48 4.22
CA LEU A 34 13.88 11.76 3.52
C LEU A 34 13.20 12.81 4.38
N ASP A 35 13.63 14.07 4.25
CA ASP A 35 12.85 15.19 4.75
C ASP A 35 11.51 15.28 3.99
N HIS A 36 10.41 15.08 4.70
CA HIS A 36 9.05 15.10 4.16
C HIS A 36 8.62 16.45 3.56
N ARG A 37 9.29 17.56 3.90
CA ARG A 37 9.07 18.88 3.28
C ARG A 37 10.14 19.24 2.25
N GLY A 38 11.12 18.36 2.07
CA GLY A 38 12.23 18.58 1.16
C GLY A 38 11.88 18.33 -0.31
N PRO A 39 12.67 18.89 -1.25
CA PRO A 39 12.42 18.78 -2.69
C PRO A 39 12.48 17.34 -3.20
N GLU A 40 13.28 16.48 -2.57
CA GLU A 40 13.41 15.07 -2.96
C GLU A 40 12.13 14.27 -2.64
N PHE A 41 11.49 14.53 -1.49
CA PHE A 41 10.21 13.92 -1.15
C PHE A 41 9.10 14.41 -2.08
N GLN A 42 9.08 15.70 -2.40
CA GLN A 42 8.10 16.27 -3.35
C GLN A 42 8.18 15.58 -4.73
N LYS A 43 9.40 15.46 -5.30
CA LYS A 43 9.62 14.76 -6.58
C LYS A 43 9.18 13.30 -6.51
N LEU A 44 9.52 12.60 -5.42
CA LEU A 44 9.10 11.22 -5.21
C LEU A 44 7.57 11.10 -5.15
N GLY A 45 6.92 11.93 -4.34
CA GLY A 45 5.46 11.93 -4.17
C GLY A 45 4.73 12.18 -5.48
N GLN A 46 5.12 13.21 -6.24
CA GLN A 46 4.51 13.52 -7.54
C GLN A 46 4.64 12.35 -8.53
N ARG A 47 5.82 11.72 -8.60
CA ARG A 47 6.04 10.56 -9.47
C ARG A 47 5.16 9.37 -9.05
N VAL A 48 5.05 9.09 -7.75
CA VAL A 48 4.22 7.98 -7.27
C VAL A 48 2.75 8.25 -7.57
N LEU A 49 2.24 9.46 -7.29
CA LEU A 49 0.85 9.83 -7.57
C LEU A 49 0.52 9.73 -9.07
N ALA A 50 1.42 10.19 -9.94
CA ALA A 50 1.25 10.05 -11.39
C ALA A 50 1.19 8.57 -11.84
N ASN A 51 2.06 7.72 -11.28
CA ASN A 51 2.12 6.30 -11.63
C ASN A 51 0.94 5.48 -11.06
N LEU A 52 0.25 5.96 -10.02
CA LEU A 52 -0.94 5.30 -9.47
C LEU A 52 -2.18 5.48 -10.35
N LYS A 53 -2.33 6.64 -11.01
CA LYS A 53 -3.47 6.93 -11.90
C LYS A 53 -3.78 5.83 -12.93
N PRO A 54 -2.81 5.31 -13.72
CA PRO A 54 -3.08 4.25 -14.68
C PRO A 54 -3.46 2.91 -14.02
N LEU A 55 -3.02 2.63 -12.78
CA LEU A 55 -3.42 1.42 -12.06
C LEU A 55 -4.92 1.45 -11.71
N PHE A 56 -5.42 2.62 -11.34
CA PHE A 56 -6.85 2.85 -11.08
C PHE A 56 -7.65 3.19 -12.35
N LYS A 57 -6.99 3.28 -13.51
CA LYS A 57 -7.60 3.69 -14.79
C LYS A 57 -8.36 5.02 -14.67
N THR A 58 -7.77 6.01 -14.01
CA THR A 58 -8.39 7.32 -13.74
C THR A 58 -7.49 8.48 -14.14
N GLU A 59 -8.11 9.60 -14.55
CA GLU A 59 -7.45 10.89 -14.74
C GLU A 59 -7.57 11.79 -13.50
N GLN A 60 -8.49 11.46 -12.58
CA GLN A 60 -8.79 12.23 -11.38
C GLN A 60 -7.62 12.25 -10.38
N PRO A 61 -7.60 13.20 -9.41
CA PRO A 61 -6.64 13.16 -8.32
C PRO A 61 -6.68 11.84 -7.57
N VAL A 62 -5.50 11.30 -7.25
CA VAL A 62 -5.32 10.14 -6.37
C VAL A 62 -4.58 10.58 -5.12
N ILE A 63 -4.80 9.88 -4.01
CA ILE A 63 -4.23 10.19 -2.70
C ILE A 63 -3.61 8.93 -2.12
N ILE A 64 -2.50 9.08 -1.39
CA ILE A 64 -1.88 8.00 -0.61
C ILE A 64 -2.20 8.27 0.86
N PHE A 65 -2.90 7.33 1.50
CA PHE A 65 -3.15 7.40 2.94
C PHE A 65 -2.01 6.73 3.71
N PRO A 66 -1.42 7.38 4.74
CA PRO A 66 -0.41 6.77 5.62
C PRO A 66 -1.05 5.79 6.61
N ALA A 67 -1.79 4.81 6.08
CA ALA A 67 -2.55 3.81 6.81
C ALA A 67 -2.64 2.50 5.99
N SER A 68 -3.24 1.46 6.57
CA SER A 68 -3.64 0.27 5.82
C SER A 68 -4.90 0.55 4.96
N GLY A 69 -5.38 -0.46 4.23
CA GLY A 69 -6.61 -0.36 3.43
C GLY A 69 -7.83 0.10 4.24
N THR A 70 -7.94 -0.32 5.51
CA THR A 70 -9.04 0.09 6.40
C THR A 70 -9.04 1.61 6.66
N GLY A 71 -7.87 2.23 6.79
CA GLY A 71 -7.79 3.68 6.98
C GLY A 71 -8.23 4.46 5.73
N ALA A 72 -7.97 3.94 4.53
CA ALA A 72 -8.48 4.54 3.30
C ALA A 72 -10.01 4.42 3.20
N TRP A 73 -10.59 3.33 3.70
CA TRP A 73 -12.05 3.14 3.77
C TRP A 73 -12.69 4.15 4.74
N GLU A 74 -12.12 4.31 5.94
CA GLU A 74 -12.57 5.29 6.93
C GLU A 74 -12.46 6.73 6.39
N ALA A 75 -11.34 7.08 5.77
CA ALA A 75 -11.16 8.39 5.15
C ALA A 75 -12.20 8.67 4.05
N SER A 76 -12.51 7.66 3.23
CA SER A 76 -13.52 7.81 2.17
C SER A 76 -14.90 8.11 2.76
N LEU A 77 -15.35 7.34 3.76
CA LEU A 77 -16.67 7.52 4.38
C LEU A 77 -16.77 8.85 5.14
N SER A 78 -15.80 9.15 6.00
CA SER A 78 -15.80 10.35 6.84
C SER A 78 -15.73 11.67 6.06
N ASN A 79 -15.14 11.67 4.86
CA ASN A 79 -15.02 12.88 4.04
C ASN A 79 -16.13 13.03 3.00
N THR A 80 -16.96 11.99 2.77
CA THR A 80 -18.00 12.02 1.72
C THR A 80 -19.43 11.92 2.26
N LEU A 81 -19.60 11.66 3.56
CA LEU A 81 -20.89 11.50 4.22
C LEU A 81 -21.03 12.42 5.42
N SER A 82 -22.28 12.79 5.73
CA SER A 82 -22.69 13.56 6.90
C SER A 82 -23.71 12.79 7.76
N PRO A 83 -23.87 13.15 9.04
CA PRO A 83 -24.92 12.56 9.88
C PRO A 83 -26.30 12.71 9.24
N GLY A 84 -27.00 11.58 9.10
CA GLY A 84 -28.33 11.52 8.46
C GLY A 84 -28.30 11.06 6.99
N ASP A 85 -27.13 10.99 6.35
CA ASP A 85 -27.01 10.43 5.01
C ASP A 85 -27.34 8.93 5.00
N HIS A 86 -28.06 8.50 3.97
CA HIS A 86 -28.34 7.08 3.75
C HIS A 86 -27.21 6.43 2.95
N VAL A 87 -26.74 5.26 3.40
CA VAL A 87 -25.69 4.49 2.74
C VAL A 87 -26.24 3.14 2.30
N LEU A 88 -26.06 2.79 1.03
CA LEU A 88 -26.30 1.44 0.52
C LEU A 88 -25.01 0.62 0.62
N MET A 89 -25.03 -0.44 1.44
CA MET A 89 -23.96 -1.42 1.51
C MET A 89 -24.41 -2.72 0.85
N VAL A 90 -23.62 -3.23 -0.09
CA VAL A 90 -23.81 -4.56 -0.66
C VAL A 90 -22.85 -5.52 0.05
N GLU A 91 -23.39 -6.47 0.79
CA GLU A 91 -22.63 -7.54 1.43
C GLU A 91 -22.50 -8.73 0.47
N THR A 92 -21.28 -9.16 0.19
CA THR A 92 -20.99 -10.23 -0.78
C THR A 92 -20.64 -11.59 -0.15
N GLY A 93 -20.74 -11.71 1.18
CA GLY A 93 -20.33 -12.90 1.95
C GLY A 93 -18.88 -12.86 2.39
#